data_AF-A0A2N2JV43-F1
#
_entry.id   AF-A0A2N2JV43-F1
#
_cell.length_a   1.000
_cell.length_b   1.000
_cell.length_c   1.000
_cell.angle_alpha   90.00
_cell.angle_beta   90.00
_cell.angle_gamma   90.00
#
_symmetry.space_group_name_H-M   'P 1'
#
loop_
_entity.id
_entity.type
_entity.pdbx_description
1 polymer ?
#
loop_
_entity_poly.entity_id
_entity_poly.type
_entity_poly.pdbx_seq_one_letter_code
_entity_poly.pdbx_strand_id
1 'polypeptide(L)'
;MQVSVKSILRFSAILLVVLLALGFMIDAFSGFYILRNAKSLSWSFGGLVLVAVFYLLGETCSEWISSKDDVSHPLHKRSFHLICLLLFAGAIIGACWFAFKLLGW
;
A
#
# COMPACT_ATOMS: atom_id res chain seq x y z
N MET A 1 31.19 11.67 -11.39
CA MET A 1 30.62 12.46 -10.28
C MET A 1 30.31 11.48 -9.14
N GLN A 2 31.19 11.34 -8.14
CA GLN A 2 30.99 10.39 -7.04
C GLN A 2 29.91 10.93 -6.09
N VAL A 3 28.70 10.40 -6.19
CA VAL A 3 27.64 10.69 -5.23
C VAL A 3 28.04 10.03 -3.90
N SER A 4 28.32 10.84 -2.89
CA SER A 4 28.70 10.34 -1.56
C SER A 4 27.54 9.56 -0.94
N VAL A 5 27.82 8.37 -0.41
CA VAL A 5 26.83 7.51 0.27
C VAL A 5 26.06 8.27 1.36
N LYS A 6 26.71 9.24 2.02
CA LYS A 6 26.06 10.11 3.01
C LYS A 6 24.99 11.04 2.40
N SER A 7 25.17 11.50 1.17
CA SER A 7 24.17 12.36 0.50
C SER A 7 22.97 11.54 0.04
N ILE A 8 23.19 10.30 -0.40
CA ILE A 8 22.11 9.36 -0.76
C ILE A 8 21.28 9.05 0.47
N LEU A 9 21.89 8.64 1.59
CA LEU A 9 21.18 8.33 2.83
C LEU A 9 20.36 9.51 3.36
N ARG A 10 20.90 10.72 3.31
CA ARG A 10 20.17 11.94 3.71
C ARG A 10 18.98 12.21 2.79
N PHE A 11 19.18 12.08 1.48
CA PHE A 11 18.11 12.27 0.50
C PHE A 11 17.00 11.23 0.69
N SER A 12 17.34 9.95 0.87
CA SER A 12 16.39 8.88 1.15
C SER A 12 15.60 9.14 2.43
N ALA A 13 16.26 9.59 3.50
CA ALA A 13 15.60 9.91 4.76
C ALA A 13 14.62 11.08 4.62
N ILE A 14 15.02 12.14 3.91
CA ILE A 14 14.15 13.30 3.62
C ILE A 14 12.95 12.86 2.78
N LEU A 15 13.17 12.06 1.74
CA LEU A 15 12.11 11.53 0.89
C LEU A 15 11.09 10.72 1.70
N LEU A 16 11.58 9.88 2.62
CA LEU A 16 10.74 9.06 3.50
C LEU A 16 9.90 9.94 4.45
N VAL A 17 10.49 10.98 5.04
CA VAL A 17 9.78 11.96 5.87
C VAL A 17 8.70 12.71 5.06
N VAL A 18 9.01 13.11 3.83
CA VAL A 18 8.05 13.81 2.95
C VAL A 18 6.89 12.89 2.56
N LEU A 19 7.18 11.64 2.21
CA LEU A 19 6.16 10.62 1.91
C LEU A 19 5.23 10.37 3.09
N LEU A 20 5.78 10.28 4.30
CA LEU A 20 5.00 10.13 5.53
C LEU A 20 4.11 11.36 5.77
N ALA A 21 4.66 12.57 5.65
CA ALA A 21 3.91 13.80 5.82
C ALA A 21 2.75 13.91 4.81
N LEU A 22 3.00 13.58 3.54
CA LEU A 22 1.97 13.54 2.50
C LEU A 22 0.92 12.46 2.79
N GLY A 23 1.34 11.26 3.23
CA GLY A 23 0.43 10.20 3.65
C GLY A 23 -0.50 10.63 4.78
N PHE A 24 0.05 11.29 5.81
CA PHE A 24 -0.72 11.88 6.90
C PHE A 24 -1.68 12.98 6.42
N MET A 25 -1.25 13.86 5.53
CA MET A 25 -2.12 14.91 4.99
C MET A 25 -3.26 14.34 4.16
N ILE A 26 -2.98 13.36 3.29
CA ILE A 26 -4.00 12.67 2.48
C ILE A 26 -4.98 11.95 3.40
N ASP A 27 -4.51 11.25 4.44
CA ASP A 27 -5.37 10.58 5.43
C ASP A 27 -6.29 11.58 6.15
N ALA A 28 -5.75 12.75 6.53
CA ALA A 28 -6.49 13.82 7.19
C ALA A 28 -7.55 14.47 6.28
N PHE A 29 -7.24 14.72 5.01
CA PHE A 29 -8.19 15.31 4.05
C PHE A 29 -9.23 14.32 3.53
N SER A 30 -8.85 13.05 3.39
CA SER A 30 -9.75 11.98 2.91
C SER A 30 -10.66 11.45 4.01
N GLY A 31 -10.43 11.86 5.27
CA GLY A 31 -11.21 11.40 6.42
C GLY A 31 -11.02 9.93 6.73
N PHE A 32 -9.85 9.36 6.43
CA PHE A 32 -9.58 7.94 6.66
C PHE A 32 -9.73 7.60 8.15
N TYR A 33 -10.23 6.39 8.40
CA TYR A 33 -10.53 5.84 9.71
C TYR A 33 -9.31 5.79 10.65
N ILE A 34 -8.11 5.79 10.05
CA ILE A 34 -6.79 5.62 10.67
C ILE A 34 -6.47 6.78 11.62
N LEU A 35 -6.42 8.02 11.14
CA LEU A 35 -6.18 9.19 12.00
C LEU A 35 -7.31 9.43 12.99
N ARG A 36 -8.56 9.12 12.63
CA ARG A 36 -9.73 9.36 13.48
C ARG A 36 -9.81 8.41 14.68
N ASN A 37 -9.37 7.16 14.55
CA ASN A 37 -9.41 6.16 15.63
C ASN A 37 -8.05 5.84 16.25
N ALA A 38 -6.98 6.52 15.82
CA ALA A 38 -5.67 6.34 16.40
C ALA A 38 -5.61 6.82 17.86
N LYS A 39 -5.35 5.87 18.77
CA LYS A 39 -5.17 6.13 20.21
C LYS A 39 -3.94 6.99 20.53
N SER A 40 -2.95 7.06 19.62
CA SER A 40 -1.77 7.93 19.74
C SER A 40 -1.14 8.17 18.37
N LEU A 41 -0.29 9.20 18.27
CA LEU A 41 0.49 9.51 17.06
C LEU A 41 1.35 8.32 16.57
N SER A 42 1.92 7.55 17.49
CA SER A 42 2.71 6.34 17.19
C SER A 42 1.86 5.24 16.55
N TRP A 43 0.59 5.14 16.94
CA TRP A 43 -0.36 4.18 16.33
C TRP A 43 -0.74 4.62 14.92
N SER A 44 -0.91 5.92 14.66
CA SER A 44 -1.14 6.44 13.31
C SER A 44 0.03 6.13 12.38
N PHE A 45 1.27 6.30 12.86
CA PHE A 45 2.46 5.94 12.11
C PHE A 45 2.50 4.43 11.80
N GLY A 46 2.23 3.60 12.80
CA GLY A 46 2.19 2.14 12.63
C GLY A 46 1.16 1.70 11.58
N GLY A 47 -0.04 2.28 11.59
CA GLY A 47 -1.03 1.96 10.58
C GLY A 47 -0.73 2.53 9.20
N LEU A 48 -0.10 3.71 9.07
CA LEU A 48 0.37 4.20 7.76
C LEU A 48 1.44 3.28 7.16
N VAL A 49 2.38 2.80 7.98
CA VAL A 49 3.36 1.79 7.54
C VAL A 49 2.65 0.51 7.10
N LEU A 50 1.65 0.06 7.86
CA LEU A 50 0.87 -1.12 7.52
C LEU A 50 0.12 -0.96 6.19
N VAL A 51 -0.56 0.18 5.97
CA VAL A 51 -1.19 0.51 4.68
C VAL A 51 -0.17 0.48 3.56
N ALA A 52 1.00 1.09 3.76
CA ALA A 52 2.05 1.13 2.75
C ALA A 52 2.52 -0.30 2.39
N VAL A 53 2.65 -1.19 3.37
CA VAL A 53 2.99 -2.61 3.12
C VAL A 53 1.89 -3.31 2.31
N PHE A 54 0.62 -3.15 2.69
CA PHE A 54 -0.49 -3.75 1.94
C PHE A 54 -0.65 -3.17 0.54
N TYR A 55 -0.37 -1.88 0.36
CA TYR A 55 -0.35 -1.23 -0.95
C TYR A 55 0.75 -1.81 -1.83
N LEU A 56 1.99 -1.92 -1.32
CA LEU A 56 3.10 -2.52 -2.07
C LEU A 56 2.84 -3.99 -2.44
N LEU A 57 2.27 -4.77 -1.51
CA LEU A 57 1.84 -6.14 -1.78
C LEU A 57 0.74 -6.18 -2.86
N GLY A 58 -0.23 -5.28 -2.75
CA GLY A 58 -1.31 -5.07 -3.71
C GLY A 58 -0.77 -4.83 -5.11
N GLU A 59 0.10 -3.84 -5.25
CA GLU A 59 0.71 -3.42 -6.51
C GLU A 59 1.55 -4.54 -7.12
N THR A 60 2.47 -5.13 -6.34
CA THR A 60 3.40 -6.17 -6.83
C THR A 60 2.64 -7.40 -7.33
N CYS A 61 1.61 -7.85 -6.60
CA CYS A 61 0.80 -8.99 -7.03
C CYS A 61 -0.13 -8.63 -8.20
N SER A 62 -0.67 -7.42 -8.25
CA SER A 62 -1.46 -6.95 -9.39
C SER A 62 -0.62 -6.92 -10.67
N GLU A 63 0.59 -6.36 -10.62
CA GLU A 63 1.55 -6.39 -11.73
C GLU A 63 1.92 -7.82 -12.13
N TRP A 64 2.13 -8.70 -11.15
CA TRP A 64 2.42 -10.11 -11.43
C TRP A 64 1.27 -10.80 -12.17
N ILE A 65 0.02 -10.63 -11.72
CA ILE A 65 -1.17 -11.18 -12.40
C ILE A 65 -1.31 -10.56 -13.79
N SER A 66 -1.12 -9.25 -13.92
CA SER A 66 -1.20 -8.54 -15.19
C SER A 66 -0.12 -8.98 -16.17
N SER A 67 1.11 -9.29 -15.70
CA SER A 67 2.20 -9.81 -16.54
C SER A 67 1.91 -11.19 -17.14
N LYS A 68 0.92 -11.91 -16.59
CA LYS A 68 0.45 -13.21 -17.11
C LYS A 68 -0.76 -13.06 -18.05
N ASP A 69 -1.39 -11.89 -18.07
CA ASP A 69 -2.45 -11.57 -19.03
C ASP A 69 -1.84 -11.07 -20.35
N ASP A 70 -2.37 -11.56 -21.46
CA ASP A 70 -1.95 -11.19 -22.80
C ASP A 70 -3.22 -10.93 -23.62
N VAL A 71 -3.21 -9.88 -24.42
CA VAL A 71 -4.34 -9.48 -25.26
C VAL A 71 -4.71 -10.59 -26.26
N SER A 72 -3.74 -11.42 -26.66
CA SER A 72 -3.92 -12.56 -27.56
C SER A 72 -4.60 -13.78 -26.90
N HIS A 73 -4.74 -13.79 -25.56
CA HIS A 73 -5.36 -14.91 -24.87
C HIS A 73 -6.87 -15.01 -25.15
N PRO A 74 -7.42 -16.24 -25.18
CA PRO A 74 -8.85 -16.44 -25.34
C PRO A 74 -9.61 -15.83 -24.16
N LEU A 75 -10.82 -15.34 -24.43
CA LEU A 75 -11.67 -14.59 -23.48
C LEU A 75 -11.77 -15.24 -22.09
N HIS A 76 -11.96 -16.56 -22.03
CA HIS A 76 -12.07 -17.27 -20.75
C HIS A 76 -10.82 -17.16 -19.87
N LYS A 77 -9.63 -17.13 -20.48
CA LYS A 77 -8.36 -17.00 -19.77
C LYS A 77 -8.17 -15.58 -19.25
N ARG A 78 -8.57 -14.56 -20.01
CA ARG A 78 -8.55 -13.15 -19.55
C ARG A 78 -9.52 -12.92 -18.40
N SER A 79 -10.75 -13.45 -18.51
CA SER A 79 -11.75 -13.40 -17.44
C SER A 79 -11.26 -14.08 -16.16
N PHE A 80 -10.50 -15.17 -16.26
CA PHE A 80 -9.88 -15.82 -15.11
C PHE A 80 -8.87 -14.91 -14.39
N HIS A 81 -7.98 -14.23 -15.12
CA HIS A 81 -7.03 -13.29 -14.51
C HIS A 81 -7.74 -12.11 -13.85
N LEU A 82 -8.83 -11.62 -14.46
CA LEU A 82 -9.67 -10.59 -13.86
C LEU A 82 -10.32 -11.05 -12.55
N ILE A 83 -10.84 -12.29 -12.50
CA ILE A 83 -11.39 -12.88 -11.27
C ILE A 83 -10.30 -13.04 -10.20
N CYS A 84 -9.09 -13.49 -10.57
CA CYS A 84 -7.95 -13.57 -9.66
C CYS A 84 -7.59 -12.20 -9.08
N LEU A 85 -7.60 -11.16 -9.91
CA LEU A 85 -7.29 -9.79 -9.48
C LEU A 85 -8.36 -9.26 -8.52
N LEU A 86 -9.64 -9.50 -8.82
CA LEU A 86 -10.77 -9.15 -7.93
C LEU A 86 -10.72 -9.88 -6.58
N LEU A 87 -10.47 -11.20 -6.61
CA LEU A 87 -10.35 -11.99 -5.38
C LEU A 87 -9.15 -11.53 -4.55
N PHE A 88 -8.03 -11.22 -5.20
CA PHE A 88 -6.85 -10.72 -4.53
C PHE A 88 -7.08 -9.34 -3.91
N ALA A 89 -7.70 -8.41 -4.65
CA ALA A 89 -8.09 -7.10 -4.13
C ALA A 89 -9.02 -7.25 -2.90
N GLY A 90 -10.02 -8.13 -2.98
CA GLY A 90 -10.90 -8.44 -1.86
C GLY A 90 -10.17 -9.02 -0.65
N ALA A 91 -9.21 -9.93 -0.88
CA ALA A 91 -8.39 -10.53 0.17
C ALA A 91 -7.49 -9.49 0.85
N ILE A 92 -6.87 -8.57 0.09
CA ILE A 92 -6.05 -7.48 0.64
C ILE A 92 -6.91 -6.52 1.47
N ILE A 93 -8.10 -6.14 0.98
CA ILE A 93 -9.03 -5.29 1.74
C ILE A 93 -9.44 -5.98 3.06
N GLY A 94 -9.79 -7.28 2.99
CA GLY A 94 -10.14 -8.07 4.17
C GLY A 94 -8.98 -8.19 5.16
N ALA A 95 -7.76 -8.41 4.68
CA ALA A 95 -6.55 -8.49 5.49
C ALA A 95 -6.22 -7.14 6.15
N CYS A 96 -6.32 -6.03 5.41
CA CYS A 96 -6.19 -4.67 5.96
C CYS A 96 -7.20 -4.45 7.10
N TRP A 97 -8.47 -4.74 6.86
CA TRP A 97 -9.52 -4.56 7.87
C TRP A 97 -9.27 -5.42 9.11
N PHE A 98 -8.92 -6.69 8.93
CA PHE A 98 -8.60 -7.60 10.04
C PHE A 98 -7.39 -7.12 10.83
N ALA A 99 -6.33 -6.65 10.16
CA ALA A 99 -5.14 -6.14 10.80
C ALA A 99 -5.43 -4.86 11.61
N PHE A 100 -6.24 -3.94 11.09
CA PHE A 100 -6.67 -2.77 11.86
C PHE A 100 -7.53 -3.13 13.07
N LYS A 101 -8.43 -4.11 12.93
CA LYS A 101 -9.22 -4.62 14.05
C LYS A 101 -8.36 -5.23 15.14
N LEU A 102 -7.33 -6.01 14.79
CA LEU A 102 -6.37 -6.58 15.75
C LEU A 102 -5.55 -5.50 16.48
N LEU A 103 -5.23 -4.43 15.76
CA LEU A 103 -4.55 -3.25 16.30
C LEU A 103 -5.45 -2.39 17.18
N GLY A 104 -6.74 -2.74 17.32
CA GLY A 104 -7.68 -2.08 18.22
C GLY A 104 -8.14 -0.72 17.72
N TRP A 105 -8.16 -0.54 16.39
CA TRP A 105 -8.91 0.51 15.70
C TRP A 105 -10.36 0.09 15.49
#